data_AF-A0A6M8VZ17-F1
#
_entry.id   AF-A0A6M8VZ17-F1
#
_cell.length_a   1.000
_cell.length_b   1.000
_cell.length_c   1.000
_cell.angle_alpha   90.00
_cell.angle_beta   90.00
_cell.angle_gamma   90.00
#
_symmetry.space_group_name_H-M   'P 1'
#
loop_
_entity.id
_entity.type
_entity.pdbx_description
1 polymer ?
#
loop_
_entity_poly.entity_id
_entity_poly.type
_entity_poly.pdbx_seq_one_letter_code
_entity_poly.pdbx_strand_id
1 'polypeptide(L)' 'MARMIRHEKTGPYRIEPEDFPVGKPMFICGCGISKNMPFCDGTHKACKSEEEGKVYRYDDGERTEIESD' A
#
# COMPACT_ATOMS: atom_id res chain seq x y z
N MET A 1 -18.14 7.58 8.91
CA MET A 1 -17.74 6.48 9.82
C MET A 1 -16.37 6.01 9.38
N ALA A 2 -15.38 6.02 10.26
CA ALA A 2 -14.10 5.39 9.98
C ALA A 2 -14.24 3.88 10.17
N ARG A 3 -13.69 3.08 9.25
CA ARG A 3 -13.60 1.63 9.38
C ARG A 3 -12.15 1.27 9.64
N MET A 4 -11.89 0.50 10.69
CA MET A 4 -10.58 -0.09 10.91
C MET A 4 -10.40 -1.26 9.93
N ILE A 5 -9.39 -1.17 9.08
CA ILE A 5 -9.03 -2.21 8.10
C ILE A 5 -7.65 -2.72 8.48
N ARG A 6 -7.53 -4.03 8.70
CA ARG A 6 -6.22 -4.65 8.89
C ARG A 6 -5.50 -4.71 7.55
N HIS A 7 -4.33 -4.08 7.48
CA HIS A 7 -3.47 -4.10 6.29
C HIS A 7 -2.55 -5.32 6.37
N GLU A 8 -2.89 -6.39 5.65
CA GLU A 8 -2.09 -7.63 5.59
C GLU A 8 -1.08 -7.62 4.43
N LYS A 9 -1.07 -6.56 3.63
CA LYS A 9 -0.25 -6.45 2.42
C LYS A 9 0.49 -5.13 2.36
N THR A 10 1.77 -5.20 2.00
CA THR A 10 2.70 -4.06 1.91
C THR A 10 3.10 -3.74 0.47
N GLY A 11 2.50 -4.42 -0.53
CA GLY A 11 2.85 -4.30 -1.94
C GLY A 11 1.63 -4.40 -2.87
N PRO A 12 1.81 -4.09 -4.17
CA PRO A 12 0.71 -4.07 -5.12
C PRO A 12 0.20 -5.48 -5.49
N TYR A 13 -1.02 -5.53 -6.03
CA TYR A 13 -1.53 -6.65 -6.80
C TYR A 13 -1.12 -6.45 -8.25
N ARG A 14 -0.50 -7.46 -8.83
CA ARG A 14 -0.18 -7.48 -10.26
C ARG A 14 -1.32 -8.18 -10.97
N ILE A 15 -1.92 -7.49 -11.94
CA ILE A 15 -2.96 -8.02 -12.81
C ILE A 15 -2.33 -8.15 -14.19
N GLU A 16 -2.23 -9.37 -14.69
CA GLU A 16 -1.67 -9.61 -16.00
C GLU A 16 -2.72 -9.35 -17.10
N PRO A 17 -2.30 -9.03 -18.34
CA PRO A 17 -3.22 -8.79 -19.44
C PRO A 17 -4.14 -9.97 -19.76
N GLU A 18 -3.78 -11.20 -19.40
CA GLU A 18 -4.60 -12.39 -19.61
C GLU A 18 -5.86 -12.36 -18.74
N ASP A 19 -5.76 -11.83 -17.52
CA ASP A 19 -6.89 -11.68 -16.59
C ASP A 19 -7.76 -10.47 -16.96
N PHE A 20 -7.14 -9.43 -17.53
CA PHE A 20 -7.84 -8.22 -17.98
C PHE A 20 -7.13 -7.61 -19.20
N PRO A 21 -7.65 -7.81 -20.44
CA PRO A 21 -6.92 -7.51 -21.67
C PRO A 21 -6.85 -6.01 -21.98
N VAL A 22 -5.88 -5.32 -21.35
CA VAL A 22 -5.58 -3.89 -21.54
C VAL A 22 -4.17 -3.61 -22.08
N GLY A 23 -3.53 -4.63 -22.66
CA GLY A 23 -2.27 -4.50 -23.40
C GLY A 23 -0.99 -4.37 -22.57
N LYS A 24 -1.07 -4.03 -21.27
CA LYS A 24 0.07 -4.06 -20.33
C LYS A 24 -0.38 -4.50 -18.94
N PRO A 25 0.51 -5.12 -18.13
CA PRO A 25 0.20 -5.46 -16.75
C PRO A 25 -0.18 -4.21 -15.94
N MET A 26 -1.18 -4.35 -15.07
CA MET A 26 -1.60 -3.31 -14.14
C MET A 26 -1.12 -3.63 -12.73
N PHE A 27 -0.83 -2.58 -11.97
CA PHE A 27 -0.45 -2.69 -10.56
C PHE A 27 -1.45 -1.93 -9.72
N ILE A 28 -2.25 -2.66 -8.93
CA ILE A 28 -3.24 -2.10 -8.01
C ILE A 28 -2.60 -1.97 -6.63
N CYS A 29 -2.78 -0.83 -5.98
CA CYS A 29 -2.23 -0.59 -4.65
C CYS A 29 -2.80 -1.59 -3.64
N GLY A 30 -1.91 -2.25 -2.89
CA GLY A 30 -2.26 -3.09 -1.74
C GLY A 30 -1.67 -2.60 -0.43
N CYS A 31 -0.80 -1.59 -0.46
CA CYS A 31 -0.13 -1.03 0.73
C CYS A 31 -0.91 0.10 1.40
N GLY A 32 -1.93 0.67 0.74
CA GLY A 32 -2.78 1.72 1.30
C GLY A 32 -2.18 3.13 1.32
N ILE A 33 -0.93 3.31 0.89
CA ILE A 33 -0.21 4.59 0.95
C ILE A 33 -0.03 5.30 -0.41
N SER A 34 -0.61 4.77 -1.48
CA SER A 34 -0.47 5.40 -2.80
C SER A 34 -1.21 6.74 -2.87
N LYS A 35 -0.57 7.75 -3.47
CA LYS A 35 -1.20 9.03 -3.82
C LYS A 35 -1.99 8.94 -5.14
N ASN A 36 -1.85 7.83 -5.89
CA ASN A 36 -2.53 7.57 -7.16
C ASN A 36 -3.51 6.38 -7.09
N MET A 37 -4.21 6.24 -5.95
CA MET A 37 -5.21 5.19 -5.74
C MET A 37 -6.26 5.17 -6.88
N PRO A 38 -6.66 3.99 -7.38
CA PRO A 38 -6.36 2.64 -6.87
C PRO A 38 -5.02 2.06 -7.38
N PHE A 39 -4.28 2.78 -8.22
CA PHE A 39 -3.08 2.27 -8.85
C PHE A 39 -1.86 2.39 -7.93
N CYS A 40 -0.86 1.55 -8.18
CA CYS A 40 0.43 1.63 -7.53
C CYS A 40 1.29 2.73 -8.18
N ASP A 41 1.80 3.65 -7.37
CA ASP A 41 2.78 4.68 -7.76
C ASP A 41 4.22 4.41 -7.26
N GLY A 42 4.42 3.27 -6.58
CA GLY A 42 5.72 2.89 -6.03
C GLY A 42 5.98 3.33 -4.59
N THR A 43 5.07 4.10 -3.96
CA THR A 43 5.16 4.49 -2.53
C THR A 43 5.31 3.29 -1.58
N HIS A 44 4.74 2.13 -1.95
CA HIS A 44 4.84 0.86 -1.23
C HIS A 44 6.28 0.45 -0.84
N LYS A 45 7.31 0.99 -1.50
CA LYS A 45 8.71 0.77 -1.12
C LYS A 45 9.01 1.21 0.31
N ALA A 46 8.30 2.23 0.82
CA ALA A 46 8.43 2.68 2.20
C ALA A 46 7.97 1.62 3.22
N CYS A 47 7.13 0.67 2.82
CA CYS A 47 6.69 -0.42 3.69
C CYS A 47 7.76 -1.49 3.91
N LYS A 48 8.83 -1.52 3.09
CA LYS A 48 9.90 -2.55 3.21
C LYS A 48 10.75 -2.41 4.47
N SER A 49 10.74 -1.24 5.09
CA SER A 49 11.48 -0.95 6.33
C SER A 49 10.54 -0.76 7.52
N GLU A 50 9.32 -1.30 7.44
CA GLU A 50 8.45 -1.47 8.60
C GLU A 50 8.96 -2.66 9.43
N GLU A 51 9.06 -2.46 10.74
CA GLU A 51 9.44 -3.53 11.67
C GLU A 51 8.19 -4.23 12.21
N GLU A 52 8.30 -5.53 12.47
CA GLU A 52 7.21 -6.32 13.03
C GLU A 52 6.81 -5.80 14.42
N GLY A 53 5.51 -5.67 14.65
CA GLY A 53 4.96 -5.18 15.93
C GLY A 53 4.94 -3.67 16.10
N LYS A 54 5.51 -2.91 15.15
CA LYS A 54 5.42 -1.44 15.14
C LYS A 54 4.27 -0.98 14.25
N VAL A 55 3.64 0.13 14.63
CA VAL A 55 2.61 0.78 13.82
C VAL A 55 3.15 2.10 13.30
N TYR A 56 2.93 2.37 12.02
CA TYR A 56 3.39 3.57 11.35
C TYR A 56 2.22 4.38 10.81
N ARG A 57 2.28 5.69 11.01
CA ARG A 57 1.43 6.67 10.33
C ARG A 57 2.18 7.25 9.15
N TYR A 58 1.51 7.29 8.00
CA TYR A 58 1.99 7.95 6.78
C TYR A 58 1.20 9.24 6.57
N ASP A 59 1.87 10.38 6.56
CA ASP A 59 1.25 11.69 6.34
C ASP A 59 2.09 12.52 5.37
N ASP A 60 1.47 12.94 4.26
CA ASP A 60 2.10 13.60 3.11
C ASP A 60 3.44 13.01 2.59
N GLY A 61 3.76 11.75 2.90
CA GLY A 61 5.01 11.10 2.50
C GLY A 61 6.08 11.07 3.61
N GLU A 62 5.78 11.64 4.77
CA GLU A 62 6.52 11.41 6.00
C GLU A 62 5.97 10.17 6.72
N ARG A 63 6.87 9.45 7.40
CA ARG A 63 6.54 8.26 8.19
C ARG A 63 6.89 8.49 9.65
N THR A 64 5.92 8.28 10.54
CA THR A 64 6.11 8.38 12.00
C THR A 64 5.68 7.07 12.64
N GLU A 65 6.50 6.51 13.52
CA GLU A 65 6.12 5.40 14.38
C GLU A 65 5.12 5.90 15.42
N ILE A 66 4.03 5.16 15.63
CA ILE A 66 3.03 5.42 16.67
C ILE A 66 2.98 4.25 17.63
N GLU A 67 2.87 4.57 18.91
CA GLU A 67 2.63 3.56 19.95
C GLU A 67 1.19 3.05 19.82
N SER A 68 1.04 1.73 19.90
CA SER A 68 -0.28 1.10 19.98
C SER A 68 -0.63 0.94 21.45
N ASP A 69 -1.45 1.83 21.99
CA ASP A 69 -2.09 1.69 23.32
C ASP A 69 -3.04 0.47 23.38
#